data_AF-A0A960CYB5-F1
#
_entry.id   AF-A0A960CYB5-F1
#
_cell.length_a   1.000
_cell.length_b   1.000
_cell.length_c   1.000
_cell.angle_alpha   90.00
_cell.angle_beta   90.00
_cell.angle_gamma   90.00
#
_symmetry.space_group_name_H-M   'P 1'
#
loop_
_entity.id
_entity.type
_entity.pdbx_description
1 polymer ?
#
loop_
_entity_poly.entity_id
_entity_poly.type
_entity_poly.pdbx_seq_one_letter_code
_entity_poly.pdbx_strand_id
1 'polypeptide(L)'
;GMELFCAGTHPFAQWSAQKLTDAPRYAELIKRTQWWGRQMLIWGVHVHVGISSAHKVMPIISSLLNHYPHLLALSASSPFWAGEDTGYASNRSMMFQQLPTAGLPFQFQTWREFERFVHDQKTTGIIDHVNEIRWDIRPSPHLGTVEVRIFDGVSNLRELSALVALTHCLIVDLDRRLDAGEELPVMPPWHVQENKWRAARYGLDAIIILDADSNERLVTEDLDDLLTRLEPVARSLDCATELAAVAEIPRRGASYQRQRRVAEENDGDLRAVVDALVGELEL
;
A
#
# COMPACT_ATOMS: atom_id res chain seq x y z
N GLY A 1 3.29 5.32 30.96
CA GLY A 1 1.86 5.45 30.58
C GLY A 1 1.57 4.48 29.46
N MET A 2 0.64 4.81 28.56
CA MET A 2 0.53 4.20 27.22
C MET A 2 0.79 5.29 26.19
N GLU A 3 1.48 4.95 25.12
CA GLU A 3 1.83 5.84 24.01
C GLU A 3 1.42 5.20 22.68
N LEU A 4 1.29 6.01 21.64
CA LEU A 4 0.90 5.57 20.30
C LEU A 4 2.11 5.69 19.38
N PHE A 5 2.28 4.68 18.52
CA PHE A 5 3.21 4.73 17.40
C PHE A 5 2.49 4.17 16.17
N CYS A 6 2.98 4.48 14.98
CA CYS A 6 2.44 3.96 13.74
C CYS A 6 3.57 3.54 12.79
N ALA A 7 3.54 2.29 12.33
CA ALA A 7 4.47 1.70 11.38
C ALA A 7 3.85 0.42 10.78
N GLY A 8 4.41 -0.10 9.69
CA GLY A 8 3.91 -1.32 9.05
C GLY A 8 3.99 -2.56 9.93
N THR A 9 5.02 -2.63 10.78
CA THR A 9 5.27 -3.68 11.75
C THR A 9 5.82 -3.07 13.03
N HIS A 10 5.72 -3.81 14.13
CA HIS A 10 6.41 -3.45 15.36
C HIS A 10 7.84 -4.00 15.28
N PRO A 11 8.89 -3.20 15.58
CA PRO A 11 10.28 -3.61 15.35
C PRO A 11 10.69 -4.94 16.01
N PHE A 12 10.33 -5.14 17.29
CA PHE A 12 10.75 -6.32 18.07
C PHE A 12 9.62 -7.18 18.64
N ALA A 13 8.35 -6.88 18.37
CA ALA A 13 7.24 -7.62 18.98
C ALA A 13 7.21 -9.06 18.45
N GLN A 14 7.00 -10.01 19.37
CA GLN A 14 6.84 -11.42 19.04
C GLN A 14 5.36 -11.72 18.81
N TRP A 15 5.00 -12.13 17.59
CA TRP A 15 3.62 -12.50 17.24
C TRP A 15 3.10 -13.65 18.11
N SER A 16 3.98 -14.58 18.49
CA SER A 16 3.67 -15.77 19.29
C SER A 16 3.28 -15.44 20.74
N ALA A 17 3.68 -14.28 21.23
CA ALA A 17 3.36 -13.79 22.58
C ALA A 17 2.06 -12.95 22.62
N GLN A 18 1.46 -12.64 21.46
CA GLN A 18 0.28 -11.78 21.40
C GLN A 18 -1.00 -12.54 21.75
N LYS A 19 -1.91 -11.86 22.46
CA LYS A 19 -3.24 -12.39 22.76
C LYS A 19 -4.13 -12.22 21.53
N LEU A 20 -4.75 -13.32 21.10
CA LEU A 20 -5.75 -13.28 20.04
C LEU A 20 -7.07 -12.78 20.59
N THR A 21 -7.81 -12.01 19.79
CA THR A 21 -9.18 -11.61 20.13
C THR A 21 -10.07 -12.84 20.16
N ASP A 22 -10.76 -13.06 21.28
CA ASP A 22 -11.70 -14.17 21.46
C ASP A 22 -13.01 -13.88 20.71
N ALA A 23 -12.99 -14.08 19.39
CA ALA A 23 -14.13 -13.88 18.50
C ALA A 23 -14.26 -15.07 17.53
N PRO A 24 -15.45 -15.64 17.32
CA PRO A 24 -15.66 -16.81 16.45
C PRO A 24 -15.09 -16.63 15.03
N ARG A 25 -15.29 -15.45 14.44
CA ARG A 25 -14.77 -15.08 13.11
C ARG A 25 -13.24 -15.09 13.06
N TYR A 26 -12.57 -14.74 14.16
CA TYR A 26 -11.12 -14.73 14.23
C TYR A 26 -10.55 -16.16 14.37
N ALA A 27 -11.21 -17.02 15.16
CA ALA A 27 -10.85 -18.42 15.28
C ALA A 27 -10.93 -19.17 13.94
N GLU A 28 -11.97 -18.89 13.15
CA GLU A 28 -12.13 -19.43 11.81
C GLU A 28 -11.04 -18.94 10.84
N LEU A 29 -10.73 -17.64 10.86
CA LEU A 29 -9.64 -17.08 10.07
C LEU A 29 -8.31 -17.76 10.39
N ILE A 30 -7.97 -17.93 11.67
CA ILE A 30 -6.73 -18.60 12.11
C ILE A 30 -6.76 -20.08 11.71
N LYS A 31 -7.90 -20.77 11.84
CA LYS A 31 -8.03 -22.17 11.39
C LYS A 31 -7.76 -22.32 9.89
N ARG A 32 -8.19 -21.35 9.08
CA ARG A 32 -7.98 -21.37 7.63
C ARG A 32 -6.57 -20.98 7.21
N THR A 33 -5.95 -20.02 7.90
CA THR A 33 -4.68 -19.38 7.48
C THR A 33 -3.45 -19.88 8.23
N GLN A 34 -3.65 -20.59 9.36
CA GLN A 34 -2.63 -21.27 10.16
C GLN A 34 -1.39 -20.40 10.40
N TRP A 35 -0.22 -20.87 9.95
CA TRP A 35 1.08 -20.25 10.19
C TRP A 35 1.07 -18.75 9.82
N TRP A 36 0.63 -18.42 8.62
CA TRP A 36 0.64 -17.05 8.13
C TRP A 36 -0.36 -16.15 8.86
N GLY A 37 -1.54 -16.67 9.18
CA GLY A 37 -2.55 -15.93 9.93
C GLY A 37 -2.11 -15.51 11.32
N ARG A 38 -1.40 -16.39 12.03
CA ARG A 38 -0.90 -16.13 13.39
C ARG A 38 0.17 -15.04 13.42
N GLN A 39 0.82 -14.78 12.29
CA GLN A 39 1.87 -13.78 12.17
C GLN A 39 1.34 -12.39 11.77
N MET A 40 0.02 -12.19 11.59
CA MET A 40 -0.54 -10.92 11.08
C MET A 40 -0.57 -9.78 12.13
N LEU A 41 0.56 -9.53 12.77
CA LEU A 41 0.83 -8.36 13.61
C LEU A 41 1.38 -7.22 12.74
N ILE A 42 0.53 -6.76 11.83
CA ILE A 42 0.87 -5.76 10.80
C ILE A 42 -0.18 -4.65 10.79
N TRP A 43 0.23 -3.43 10.44
CA TRP A 43 -0.66 -2.26 10.36
C TRP A 43 -0.49 -1.56 9.03
N GLY A 44 -1.58 -1.07 8.47
CA GLY A 44 -1.54 -0.32 7.21
C GLY A 44 -2.57 0.78 7.19
N VAL A 45 -2.33 1.75 6.31
CA VAL A 45 -3.28 2.82 6.02
C VAL A 45 -4.05 2.46 4.75
N HIS A 46 -5.36 2.65 4.77
CA HIS A 46 -6.20 2.48 3.57
C HIS A 46 -6.78 3.81 3.14
N VAL A 47 -6.67 4.12 1.85
CA VAL A 47 -7.24 5.33 1.26
C VAL A 47 -8.43 4.94 0.38
N HIS A 48 -9.58 5.55 0.65
CA HIS A 48 -10.79 5.36 -0.14
C HIS A 48 -11.02 6.58 -1.03
N VAL A 49 -11.15 6.37 -2.34
CA VAL A 49 -11.50 7.44 -3.29
C VAL A 49 -12.78 7.06 -4.03
N GLY A 50 -13.78 7.94 -3.96
CA GLY A 50 -15.09 7.74 -4.60
C GLY A 50 -14.98 7.74 -6.12
N ILE A 51 -15.68 6.81 -6.78
CA ILE A 51 -15.74 6.71 -8.23
C ILE A 51 -17.18 6.91 -8.70
N SER A 52 -17.36 7.77 -9.70
CA SER A 52 -18.67 8.18 -10.21
C SER A 52 -19.46 7.03 -10.87
N SER A 53 -18.79 5.97 -11.32
CA SER A 53 -19.46 4.82 -11.94
C SER A 53 -18.65 3.53 -11.89
N ALA A 54 -19.35 2.39 -11.75
CA ALA A 54 -18.76 1.06 -11.72
C ALA A 54 -17.93 0.70 -12.97
N HIS A 55 -18.29 1.21 -14.16
CA HIS A 55 -17.57 0.91 -15.39
C HIS A 55 -16.14 1.45 -15.41
N LYS A 56 -15.84 2.48 -14.61
CA LYS A 56 -14.50 3.07 -14.49
C LYS A 56 -13.60 2.34 -13.50
N VAL A 57 -14.20 1.60 -12.57
CA VAL A 57 -13.46 1.02 -11.42
C VAL A 57 -12.36 0.07 -11.87
N MET A 58 -12.66 -0.89 -12.74
CA MET A 58 -11.66 -1.88 -13.16
C MET A 58 -10.55 -1.30 -14.04
N PRO A 59 -10.83 -0.44 -15.04
CA PRO A 59 -9.78 0.27 -15.77
C PRO A 59 -8.87 1.13 -14.87
N ILE A 60 -9.45 1.87 -13.92
CA ILE A 60 -8.69 2.68 -12.96
C ILE A 60 -7.80 1.78 -12.10
N ILE A 61 -8.33 0.69 -11.52
CA ILE A 61 -7.51 -0.23 -10.71
C ILE A 61 -6.37 -0.83 -11.53
N SER A 62 -6.65 -1.30 -12.75
CA SER A 62 -5.64 -1.90 -13.63
C SER A 62 -4.53 -0.93 -14.01
N SER A 63 -4.85 0.35 -14.26
CA SER A 63 -3.86 1.38 -14.58
C SER A 63 -3.11 1.90 -13.33
N LEU A 64 -3.79 1.99 -12.18
CA LEU A 64 -3.19 2.40 -10.91
C LEU A 64 -2.04 1.47 -10.48
N LEU A 65 -2.04 0.21 -10.93
CA LEU A 65 -0.95 -0.73 -10.69
C LEU A 65 0.40 -0.29 -11.28
N ASN A 66 0.41 0.56 -12.31
CA ASN A 66 1.64 1.17 -12.82
C ASN A 66 2.29 2.09 -11.76
N HIS A 67 1.49 2.65 -10.86
CA HIS A 67 1.94 3.53 -9.78
C HIS A 67 2.07 2.80 -8.43
N TYR A 68 1.78 1.49 -8.38
CA TYR A 68 1.98 0.65 -7.19
C TYR A 68 3.37 0.81 -6.56
N PRO A 69 4.49 0.73 -7.30
CA PRO A 69 5.80 0.79 -6.67
C PRO A 69 6.10 2.13 -6.02
N HIS A 70 5.58 3.25 -6.57
CA HIS A 70 5.69 4.58 -5.95
C HIS A 70 4.97 4.61 -4.59
N LEU A 71 3.71 4.17 -4.60
CA LEU A 71 2.86 4.15 -3.41
C LEU A 71 3.46 3.28 -2.30
N LEU A 72 4.02 2.12 -2.65
CA LEU A 72 4.67 1.24 -1.68
C LEU A 72 6.01 1.79 -1.19
N ALA A 73 6.88 2.25 -2.10
CA ALA A 73 8.21 2.75 -1.75
C ALA A 73 8.15 3.97 -0.80
N LEU A 74 7.22 4.90 -1.05
CA LEU A 74 7.05 6.11 -0.25
C LEU A 74 6.48 5.82 1.15
N SER A 75 5.60 4.81 1.26
CA SER A 75 4.93 4.48 2.52
C SER A 75 5.65 3.43 3.36
N ALA A 76 6.68 2.77 2.82
CA ALA A 76 7.37 1.67 3.47
C ALA A 76 7.91 2.04 4.86
N SER A 77 7.51 1.26 5.87
CA SER A 77 7.83 1.53 7.27
C SER A 77 7.95 0.25 8.11
N SER A 78 8.21 -0.89 7.47
CA SER A 78 8.33 -2.19 8.15
C SER A 78 9.65 -2.92 7.82
N PRO A 79 10.83 -2.33 8.10
CA PRO A 79 12.10 -2.99 7.85
C PRO A 79 12.40 -4.13 8.83
N PHE A 80 11.85 -4.06 10.04
CA PHE A 80 12.10 -5.01 11.12
C PHE A 80 10.95 -5.99 11.34
N TRP A 81 11.27 -7.22 11.73
CA TRP A 81 10.30 -8.25 12.13
C TRP A 81 10.86 -9.12 13.26
N ALA A 82 10.15 -9.17 14.39
CA ALA A 82 10.51 -10.01 15.53
C ALA A 82 11.95 -9.78 16.06
N GLY A 83 12.48 -8.57 15.91
CA GLY A 83 13.80 -8.17 16.39
C GLY A 83 14.89 -8.16 15.32
N GLU A 84 14.58 -8.59 14.10
CA GLU A 84 15.55 -8.76 13.01
C GLU A 84 15.31 -7.74 11.89
N ASP A 85 16.37 -7.20 11.31
CA ASP A 85 16.27 -6.48 10.02
C ASP A 85 16.00 -7.52 8.93
N THR A 86 14.85 -7.40 8.28
CA THR A 86 14.40 -8.35 7.26
C THR A 86 15.11 -8.16 5.92
N GLY A 87 15.81 -7.05 5.75
CA GLY A 87 16.32 -6.59 4.46
C GLY A 87 15.25 -6.02 3.53
N TYR A 88 13.96 -6.04 3.89
CA TYR A 88 12.90 -5.38 3.12
C TYR A 88 12.69 -3.94 3.59
N ALA A 89 12.17 -3.07 2.73
CA ALA A 89 11.64 -1.77 3.13
C ALA A 89 10.22 -1.92 3.71
N SER A 90 9.38 -2.75 3.06
CA SER A 90 8.06 -3.15 3.54
C SER A 90 7.98 -4.67 3.68
N ASN A 91 8.30 -5.19 4.86
CA ASN A 91 8.05 -6.60 5.18
C ASN A 91 6.55 -6.91 5.30
N ARG A 92 5.74 -5.94 5.75
CA ARG A 92 4.27 -6.08 5.83
C ARG A 92 3.67 -6.57 4.52
N SER A 93 4.09 -5.98 3.39
CA SER A 93 3.56 -6.33 2.07
C SER A 93 3.86 -7.78 1.69
N MET A 94 5.04 -8.27 2.08
CA MET A 94 5.49 -9.64 1.83
C MET A 94 4.81 -10.67 2.74
N MET A 95 4.47 -10.27 3.96
CA MET A 95 3.69 -11.08 4.89
C MET A 95 2.22 -11.18 4.45
N PHE A 96 1.60 -10.06 4.10
CA PHE A 96 0.17 -10.01 3.80
C PHE A 96 -0.21 -10.88 2.60
N GLN A 97 0.63 -10.92 1.56
CA GLN A 97 0.39 -11.71 0.35
C GLN A 97 0.42 -13.24 0.54
N GLN A 98 0.81 -13.73 1.72
CA GLN A 98 0.77 -15.17 2.01
C GLN A 98 -0.66 -15.68 2.24
N LEU A 99 -1.64 -14.78 2.38
CA LEU A 99 -3.05 -15.14 2.54
C LEU A 99 -3.69 -15.42 1.17
N PRO A 100 -4.58 -16.41 1.05
CA PRO A 100 -5.07 -16.93 -0.23
C PRO A 100 -5.86 -15.93 -1.10
N THR A 101 -6.41 -14.88 -0.49
CA THR A 101 -7.16 -13.82 -1.20
C THR A 101 -6.45 -12.47 -1.17
N ALA A 102 -5.19 -12.44 -0.70
CA ALA A 102 -4.40 -11.23 -0.56
C ALA A 102 -3.38 -11.06 -1.68
N GLY A 103 -2.95 -9.82 -1.90
CA GLY A 103 -1.95 -9.47 -2.91
C GLY A 103 -2.52 -8.64 -4.05
N LEU A 104 -1.88 -8.72 -5.22
CA LEU A 104 -2.27 -7.89 -6.35
C LEU A 104 -3.67 -8.28 -6.87
N PRO A 105 -4.52 -7.29 -7.25
CA PRO A 105 -5.77 -7.59 -7.92
C PRO A 105 -5.51 -8.17 -9.32
N PHE A 106 -6.47 -8.93 -9.84
CA PHE A 106 -6.48 -9.28 -11.26
C PHE A 106 -6.80 -8.03 -12.09
N GLN A 107 -6.14 -7.90 -13.24
CA GLN A 107 -6.26 -6.75 -14.15
C GLN A 107 -7.45 -6.90 -15.10
N PHE A 108 -8.65 -6.97 -14.53
CA PHE A 108 -9.88 -6.96 -15.33
C PHE A 108 -10.07 -5.63 -16.06
N GLN A 109 -10.73 -5.69 -17.21
CA GLN A 109 -11.02 -4.51 -18.04
C GLN A 109 -12.44 -4.00 -17.81
N THR A 110 -13.35 -4.86 -17.36
CA THR A 110 -14.76 -4.48 -17.16
C THR A 110 -15.27 -4.87 -15.78
N TRP A 111 -16.27 -4.13 -15.30
CA TRP A 111 -16.97 -4.45 -14.06
C TRP A 111 -17.59 -5.86 -14.07
N ARG A 112 -18.10 -6.30 -15.22
CA ARG A 112 -18.73 -7.62 -15.38
C ARG A 112 -17.75 -8.78 -15.15
N GLU A 113 -16.47 -8.59 -15.50
CA GLU A 113 -15.44 -9.59 -15.21
C GLU A 113 -15.19 -9.71 -13.71
N PHE A 114 -15.17 -8.58 -13.00
CA PHE A 114 -15.10 -8.57 -11.54
C PHE A 114 -16.34 -9.23 -10.91
N GLU A 115 -17.54 -8.95 -11.40
CA GLU A 115 -18.77 -9.62 -10.92
C GLU A 115 -18.72 -11.13 -11.11
N ARG A 116 -18.24 -11.60 -12.27
CA ARG A 116 -18.04 -13.03 -12.54
C ARG A 116 -17.01 -13.62 -11.59
N PHE A 117 -15.87 -12.95 -11.38
CA PHE A 117 -14.88 -13.38 -10.39
C PHE A 117 -15.49 -13.51 -8.99
N VAL A 118 -16.22 -12.50 -8.52
CA VAL A 118 -16.89 -12.54 -7.20
C VAL A 118 -17.90 -13.70 -7.13
N HIS A 119 -18.66 -13.93 -8.19
CA HIS A 119 -19.58 -15.07 -8.28
C HIS A 119 -18.82 -16.40 -8.14
N ASP A 120 -17.74 -16.60 -8.90
CA ASP A 120 -16.94 -17.83 -8.86
C ASP A 120 -16.31 -18.07 -7.47
N GLN A 121 -15.78 -17.02 -6.83
CA GLN A 121 -15.20 -17.09 -5.49
C GLN A 121 -16.25 -17.49 -4.42
N LYS A 122 -17.48 -16.99 -4.55
CA LYS A 122 -18.59 -17.39 -3.67
C LYS A 122 -19.06 -18.81 -3.93
N THR A 123 -19.23 -19.18 -5.19
CA THR A 123 -19.67 -20.52 -5.60
C THR A 123 -18.71 -21.61 -5.13
N THR A 124 -17.41 -21.31 -5.13
CA THR A 124 -16.35 -22.23 -4.66
C THR A 124 -16.12 -22.19 -3.15
N GLY A 125 -16.77 -21.29 -2.41
CA GLY A 125 -16.56 -21.12 -0.97
C GLY A 125 -15.21 -20.51 -0.60
N ILE A 126 -14.53 -19.84 -1.55
CA ILE A 126 -13.28 -19.12 -1.24
C ILE A 126 -13.59 -17.87 -0.42
N ILE A 127 -14.72 -17.21 -0.66
CA ILE A 127 -15.21 -16.08 0.14
C ILE A 127 -16.70 -16.25 0.42
N ASP A 128 -17.15 -15.78 1.59
CA ASP A 128 -18.58 -15.61 1.88
C ASP A 128 -19.02 -14.17 1.53
N HIS A 129 -18.14 -13.22 1.79
CA HIS A 129 -18.38 -11.79 1.61
C HIS A 129 -17.31 -11.14 0.72
N VAL A 130 -17.70 -10.12 -0.05
CA VAL A 130 -16.78 -9.38 -0.95
C VAL A 130 -15.62 -8.73 -0.17
N ASN A 131 -15.84 -8.36 1.09
CA ASN A 131 -14.80 -7.77 1.94
C ASN A 131 -13.68 -8.76 2.33
N GLU A 132 -13.82 -10.05 2.05
CA GLU A 132 -12.78 -11.08 2.21
C GLU A 132 -11.83 -11.17 1.01
N ILE A 133 -12.10 -10.44 -0.08
CA ILE A 133 -11.12 -10.18 -1.14
C ILE A 133 -10.11 -9.18 -0.58
N ARG A 134 -8.90 -9.67 -0.26
CA ARG A 134 -7.86 -8.92 0.45
C ARG A 134 -6.84 -8.31 -0.51
N TRP A 135 -7.26 -7.93 -1.72
CA TRP A 135 -6.35 -7.31 -2.68
C TRP A 135 -5.79 -5.98 -2.16
N ASP A 136 -4.58 -5.67 -2.60
CA ASP A 136 -3.85 -4.45 -2.25
C ASP A 136 -4.54 -3.20 -2.80
N ILE A 137 -5.26 -3.33 -3.91
CA ILE A 137 -6.21 -2.34 -4.42
C ILE A 137 -7.49 -3.09 -4.76
N ARG A 138 -8.65 -2.63 -4.28
CA ARG A 138 -9.92 -3.32 -4.54
C ARG A 138 -11.09 -2.37 -4.70
N PRO A 139 -12.14 -2.80 -5.42
CA PRO A 139 -13.44 -2.15 -5.34
C PRO A 139 -14.04 -2.25 -3.94
N SER A 140 -14.69 -1.19 -3.49
CA SER A 140 -15.54 -1.17 -2.30
C SER A 140 -16.96 -0.76 -2.69
N PRO A 141 -17.81 -1.71 -3.15
CA PRO A 141 -19.14 -1.39 -3.68
C PRO A 141 -20.07 -0.73 -2.64
N HIS A 142 -19.93 -1.09 -1.37
CA HIS A 142 -20.75 -0.54 -0.29
C HIS A 142 -20.46 0.94 0.00
N LEU A 143 -19.29 1.46 -0.39
CA LEU A 143 -18.93 2.87 -0.26
C LEU A 143 -18.92 3.60 -1.61
N GLY A 144 -18.97 2.87 -2.74
CA GLY A 144 -18.80 3.46 -4.07
C GLY A 144 -17.36 3.96 -4.32
N THR A 145 -16.35 3.28 -3.76
CA THR A 145 -14.96 3.73 -3.82
C THR A 145 -14.02 2.67 -4.40
N VAL A 146 -12.85 3.10 -4.86
CA VAL A 146 -11.64 2.27 -4.91
C VAL A 146 -10.93 2.40 -3.57
N GLU A 147 -10.59 1.26 -2.95
CA GLU A 147 -9.83 1.19 -1.70
C GLU A 147 -8.37 0.80 -2.02
N VAL A 148 -7.44 1.71 -1.74
CA VAL A 148 -5.99 1.49 -1.86
C VAL A 148 -5.44 1.10 -0.50
N ARG A 149 -4.87 -0.10 -0.40
CA ARG A 149 -4.42 -0.77 0.85
C ARG A 149 -2.93 -1.09 0.86
N ILE A 150 -2.20 -0.47 -0.08
CA ILE A 150 -0.77 -0.68 -0.32
C ILE A 150 0.04 -0.26 0.90
N PHE A 151 -0.30 0.88 1.50
CA PHE A 151 0.53 1.53 2.50
C PHE A 151 0.75 0.69 3.75
N ASP A 152 2.00 0.70 4.22
CA ASP A 152 2.30 0.39 5.61
C ASP A 152 1.69 1.46 6.55
N GLY A 153 1.78 1.23 7.86
CA GLY A 153 1.46 2.28 8.83
C GLY A 153 2.34 3.50 8.61
N VAL A 154 1.76 4.70 8.58
CA VAL A 154 2.48 5.95 8.34
C VAL A 154 2.75 6.64 9.67
N SER A 155 4.02 6.98 9.95
CA SER A 155 4.47 7.38 11.29
C SER A 155 4.13 8.82 11.69
N ASN A 156 3.69 9.67 10.77
CA ASN A 156 3.32 11.05 11.04
C ASN A 156 2.20 11.56 10.10
N LEU A 157 1.50 12.61 10.53
CA LEU A 157 0.35 13.15 9.80
C LEU A 157 0.73 13.84 8.48
N ARG A 158 1.94 14.38 8.37
CA ARG A 158 2.41 15.10 7.17
C ARG A 158 2.66 14.14 6.00
N GLU A 159 3.34 13.01 6.26
CA GLU A 159 3.51 11.95 5.26
C GLU A 159 2.17 11.28 4.95
N LEU A 160 1.29 11.13 5.95
CA LEU A 160 -0.06 10.60 5.74
C LEU A 160 -0.86 11.48 4.77
N SER A 161 -0.91 12.80 4.99
CA SER A 161 -1.64 13.72 4.11
C SER A 161 -1.06 13.75 2.71
N ALA A 162 0.27 13.71 2.58
CA ALA A 162 0.96 13.64 1.30
C ALA A 162 0.58 12.38 0.49
N LEU A 163 0.62 11.21 1.13
CA LEU A 163 0.27 9.93 0.51
C LEU A 163 -1.23 9.85 0.13
N VAL A 164 -2.11 10.42 0.95
CA VAL A 164 -3.54 10.55 0.63
C VAL A 164 -3.75 11.46 -0.58
N ALA A 165 -3.09 12.62 -0.62
CA ALA A 165 -3.18 13.56 -1.74
C ALA A 165 -2.66 12.94 -3.05
N LEU A 166 -1.51 12.26 -3.01
CA LEU A 166 -0.97 11.53 -4.16
C LEU A 166 -1.98 10.51 -4.70
N THR A 167 -2.56 9.70 -3.81
CA THR A 167 -3.54 8.67 -4.18
C THR A 167 -4.80 9.30 -4.80
N HIS A 168 -5.29 10.39 -4.20
CA HIS A 168 -6.47 11.10 -4.69
C HIS A 168 -6.21 11.71 -6.07
N CYS A 169 -5.07 12.39 -6.25
CA CYS A 169 -4.67 12.98 -7.52
C CYS A 169 -4.49 11.92 -8.61
N LEU A 170 -3.86 10.78 -8.33
CA LEU A 170 -3.70 9.68 -9.27
C LEU A 170 -5.06 9.15 -9.75
N ILE A 171 -5.97 8.87 -8.83
CA ILE A 171 -7.28 8.31 -9.19
C ILE A 171 -8.11 9.32 -9.98
N VAL A 172 -8.10 10.60 -9.60
CA VAL A 172 -8.83 11.65 -10.32
C VAL A 172 -8.23 11.93 -11.69
N ASP A 173 -6.91 11.87 -11.83
CA ASP A 173 -6.24 11.95 -13.13
C ASP A 173 -6.70 10.82 -14.07
N LEU A 174 -6.67 9.56 -13.58
CA LEU A 174 -7.13 8.40 -14.35
C LEU A 174 -8.63 8.48 -14.70
N ASP A 175 -9.47 8.95 -13.76
CA ASP A 175 -10.90 9.16 -13.99
C ASP A 175 -11.17 10.20 -15.09
N ARG A 176 -10.45 11.33 -15.07
CA ARG A 176 -10.57 12.39 -16.08
C ARG A 176 -10.10 11.94 -17.46
N ARG A 177 -9.03 11.15 -17.53
CA ARG A 177 -8.52 10.58 -18.78
C ARG A 177 -9.52 9.61 -19.40
N LEU A 178 -10.19 8.79 -18.60
CA LEU A 178 -11.31 7.96 -19.06
C LEU A 178 -12.47 8.79 -19.60
N ASP A 179 -12.86 9.86 -18.90
CA ASP A 179 -13.93 10.77 -19.37
C ASP A 179 -13.56 11.48 -20.68
N ALA A 180 -12.27 11.71 -20.91
CA ALA A 180 -11.74 12.22 -22.18
C ALA A 180 -11.70 11.16 -23.30
N GLY A 181 -12.08 9.91 -23.03
CA GLY A 181 -12.08 8.82 -23.98
C GLY A 181 -10.72 8.16 -24.21
N GLU A 182 -9.75 8.40 -23.33
CA GLU A 182 -8.44 7.74 -23.41
C GLU A 182 -8.54 6.26 -22.97
N GLU A 183 -7.77 5.41 -23.64
CA GLU A 183 -7.44 4.09 -23.12
C GLU A 183 -6.31 4.23 -22.09
N LEU A 184 -6.58 3.79 -20.86
CA LEU A 184 -5.60 3.91 -19.79
C LEU A 184 -4.46 2.89 -19.98
N PRO A 185 -3.19 3.29 -19.78
CA PRO A 185 -2.06 2.38 -19.92
C PRO A 185 -2.12 1.32 -18.83
N VAL A 186 -1.83 0.08 -19.20
CA VAL A 186 -1.80 -1.07 -18.28
C VAL A 186 -0.53 -1.86 -18.52
N MET A 187 0.20 -2.12 -17.45
CA MET A 187 1.42 -2.92 -17.48
C MET A 187 1.11 -4.43 -17.42
N PRO A 188 1.91 -5.30 -18.06
CA PRO A 188 1.72 -6.75 -17.94
C PRO A 188 1.80 -7.24 -16.49
N PRO A 189 1.03 -8.29 -16.13
CA PRO A 189 0.92 -8.74 -14.73
C PRO A 189 2.24 -9.20 -14.12
N TRP A 190 3.18 -9.74 -14.92
CA TRP A 190 4.50 -10.13 -14.43
C TRP A 190 5.38 -8.93 -14.07
N HIS A 191 5.27 -7.80 -14.78
CA HIS A 191 5.97 -6.57 -14.38
C HIS A 191 5.33 -5.94 -13.14
N VAL A 192 3.99 -5.99 -13.00
CA VAL A 192 3.32 -5.51 -11.78
C VAL A 192 3.77 -6.34 -10.56
N GLN A 193 3.85 -7.66 -10.70
CA GLN A 193 4.35 -8.55 -9.67
C GLN A 193 5.81 -8.24 -9.29
N GLU A 194 6.68 -8.05 -10.28
CA GLU A 194 8.06 -7.68 -10.07
C GLU A 194 8.19 -6.31 -9.37
N ASN A 195 7.44 -5.29 -9.82
CA ASN A 195 7.44 -3.97 -9.21
C ASN A 195 6.97 -3.98 -7.76
N LYS A 196 5.96 -4.79 -7.42
CA LYS A 196 5.57 -5.00 -6.01
C LYS A 196 6.75 -5.52 -5.19
N TRP A 197 7.45 -6.54 -5.70
CA TRP A 197 8.59 -7.12 -5.01
C TRP A 197 9.77 -6.13 -4.88
N ARG A 198 10.14 -5.45 -5.97
CA ARG A 198 11.22 -4.45 -5.99
C ARG A 198 10.95 -3.31 -5.01
N ALA A 199 9.74 -2.75 -5.02
CA ALA A 199 9.37 -1.68 -4.09
C ALA A 199 9.34 -2.18 -2.63
N ALA A 200 8.82 -3.38 -2.37
CA ALA A 200 8.85 -3.96 -1.04
C ALA A 200 10.29 -4.19 -0.53
N ARG A 201 11.21 -4.63 -1.41
CA ARG A 201 12.58 -5.00 -1.06
C ARG A 201 13.52 -3.80 -0.95
N TYR A 202 13.45 -2.88 -1.90
CA TYR A 202 14.41 -1.78 -2.06
C TYR A 202 13.85 -0.42 -1.65
N GLY A 203 12.53 -0.27 -1.52
CA GLY A 203 11.91 1.00 -1.15
C GLY A 203 12.23 2.09 -2.17
N LEU A 204 12.73 3.23 -1.70
CA LEU A 204 13.09 4.38 -2.54
C LEU A 204 14.29 4.13 -3.47
N ASP A 205 15.06 3.07 -3.23
CA ASP A 205 16.19 2.68 -4.07
C ASP A 205 15.77 1.71 -5.20
N ALA A 206 14.48 1.46 -5.37
CA ALA A 206 13.96 0.56 -6.40
C ALA A 206 14.09 1.15 -7.81
N ILE A 207 14.71 0.40 -8.71
CA ILE A 207 14.56 0.58 -10.15
C ILE A 207 13.25 -0.09 -10.55
N ILE A 208 12.28 0.71 -10.96
CA ILE A 208 10.92 0.26 -11.28
C ILE A 208 10.74 0.16 -12.79
N ILE A 209 9.90 -0.78 -13.20
CA ILE A 209 9.43 -0.90 -14.58
C ILE A 209 8.30 0.12 -14.76
N LEU A 210 8.32 0.90 -15.84
CA LEU A 210 7.39 2.02 -16.07
C LEU A 210 6.20 1.62 -16.93
N ASP A 211 6.37 0.66 -17.85
CA ASP A 211 5.37 0.34 -18.86
C ASP A 211 5.46 -1.11 -19.39
N ALA A 212 4.69 -1.40 -20.44
CA ALA A 212 4.66 -2.68 -21.14
C ALA A 212 5.90 -2.92 -22.02
N ASP A 213 6.61 -1.87 -22.40
CA ASP A 213 7.83 -1.94 -23.22
C ASP A 213 9.09 -2.19 -22.40
N SER A 214 8.92 -2.38 -21.08
CA SER A 214 9.99 -2.68 -20.12
C SER A 214 10.96 -1.52 -19.91
N ASN A 215 10.53 -0.28 -20.10
CA ASN A 215 11.31 0.88 -19.71
C ASN A 215 11.49 0.88 -18.18
N GLU A 216 12.66 1.27 -17.69
CA GLU A 216 12.98 1.27 -16.27
C GLU A 216 13.58 2.59 -15.81
N ARG A 217 13.31 2.97 -14.56
CA ARG A 217 13.90 4.14 -13.92
C ARG A 217 13.93 4.00 -12.41
N LEU A 218 14.79 4.76 -11.74
CA LEU A 218 14.72 4.89 -10.29
C LEU A 218 13.38 5.50 -9.88
N VAL A 219 12.70 4.91 -8.89
CA VAL A 219 11.36 5.35 -8.44
C VAL A 219 11.32 6.82 -8.04
N THR A 220 12.40 7.35 -7.46
CA THR A 220 12.47 8.77 -7.04
C THR A 220 12.64 9.72 -8.22
N GLU A 221 13.28 9.29 -9.31
CA GLU A 221 13.40 10.12 -10.51
C GLU A 221 12.10 10.16 -11.31
N ASP A 222 11.38 9.04 -11.41
CA ASP A 222 10.04 9.00 -12.03
C ASP A 222 9.01 9.80 -11.20
N LEU A 223 9.15 9.76 -9.88
CA LEU A 223 8.28 10.49 -8.95
C LEU A 223 8.25 12.00 -9.22
N ASP A 224 9.39 12.63 -9.53
CA ASP A 224 9.45 14.08 -9.78
C ASP A 224 8.59 14.49 -10.99
N ASP A 225 8.64 13.70 -12.07
CA ASP A 225 7.82 13.91 -13.26
C ASP A 225 6.34 13.62 -12.97
N LEU A 226 6.07 12.58 -12.18
CA LEU A 226 4.72 12.23 -11.73
C LEU A 226 4.08 13.36 -10.92
N LEU A 227 4.79 13.94 -9.96
CA LEU A 227 4.28 15.04 -9.13
C LEU A 227 4.02 16.29 -9.98
N THR A 228 4.91 16.59 -10.93
CA THR A 228 4.72 17.70 -11.88
C THR A 228 3.46 17.50 -12.71
N ARG A 229 3.24 16.30 -13.23
CA ARG A 229 2.05 15.95 -14.03
C ARG A 229 0.75 16.07 -13.24
N LEU A 230 0.77 15.71 -11.96
CA LEU A 230 -0.41 15.74 -11.08
C LEU A 230 -0.71 17.12 -10.49
N GLU A 231 0.18 18.09 -10.62
CA GLU A 231 0.02 19.43 -10.05
C GLU A 231 -1.30 20.14 -10.45
N PRO A 232 -1.76 20.10 -11.73
CA PRO A 232 -3.06 20.67 -12.10
C PRO A 232 -4.24 19.97 -11.41
N VAL A 233 -4.15 18.65 -11.20
CA VAL A 233 -5.18 17.88 -10.50
C VAL A 233 -5.21 18.28 -9.03
N ALA A 234 -4.04 18.37 -8.38
CA ALA A 234 -3.96 18.78 -6.98
C ALA A 234 -4.50 20.19 -6.74
N ARG A 235 -4.21 21.14 -7.63
CA ARG A 235 -4.81 22.49 -7.58
C ARG A 235 -6.33 22.44 -7.66
N SER A 236 -6.87 21.61 -8.54
CA SER A 236 -8.33 21.47 -8.69
C SER A 236 -9.01 20.78 -7.50
N LEU A 237 -8.26 20.01 -6.73
CA LEU A 237 -8.73 19.30 -5.53
C LEU A 237 -8.40 20.03 -4.23
N ASP A 238 -7.80 21.23 -4.31
CA ASP A 238 -7.32 22.01 -3.18
C ASP A 238 -6.35 21.23 -2.26
N CYS A 239 -5.50 20.38 -2.84
CA CYS A 239 -4.52 19.56 -2.12
C CYS A 239 -3.08 19.72 -2.67
N ALA A 240 -2.79 20.84 -3.32
CA ALA A 240 -1.49 21.11 -3.92
C ALA A 240 -0.35 21.14 -2.88
N THR A 241 -0.63 21.62 -1.66
CA THR A 241 0.34 21.65 -0.56
C THR A 241 0.71 20.24 -0.11
N GLU A 242 -0.28 19.38 0.07
CA GLU A 242 -0.12 17.98 0.46
C GLU A 242 0.58 17.19 -0.64
N LEU A 243 0.21 17.38 -1.91
CA LEU A 243 0.91 16.72 -3.02
C LEU A 243 2.40 17.15 -3.07
N ALA A 244 2.70 18.44 -2.88
CA ALA A 244 4.07 18.93 -2.85
C ALA A 244 4.90 18.32 -1.70
N ALA A 245 4.27 18.01 -0.56
CA ALA A 245 4.92 17.37 0.57
C ALA A 245 5.42 15.93 0.26
N VAL A 246 4.91 15.27 -0.79
CA VAL A 246 5.40 13.96 -1.22
C VAL A 246 6.89 13.99 -1.55
N ALA A 247 7.36 15.07 -2.18
CA ALA A 247 8.77 15.24 -2.55
C ALA A 247 9.71 15.40 -1.33
N GLU A 248 9.16 15.63 -0.13
CA GLU A 248 9.94 15.70 1.10
C GLU A 248 10.30 14.31 1.64
N ILE A 249 9.48 13.29 1.38
CA ILE A 249 9.67 11.91 1.85
C ILE A 249 11.06 11.38 1.43
N PRO A 250 11.42 11.37 0.12
CA PRO A 250 12.74 10.89 -0.28
C PRO A 250 13.87 11.81 0.18
N ARG A 251 13.66 13.13 0.31
CA ARG A 251 14.69 14.07 0.78
C ARG A 251 15.04 13.88 2.25
N ARG A 252 14.07 13.53 3.09
CA ARG A 252 14.25 13.24 4.53
C ARG A 252 14.60 11.77 4.79
N GLY A 253 14.43 10.94 3.76
CA GLY A 253 14.43 9.48 3.84
C GLY A 253 13.08 8.96 4.34
N ALA A 254 12.57 7.90 3.71
CA ALA A 254 11.31 7.26 4.11
C ALA A 254 11.42 6.64 5.51
N SER A 255 10.27 6.32 6.13
CA SER A 255 10.20 5.81 7.51
C SER A 255 11.13 4.60 7.73
N TYR A 256 11.16 3.62 6.82
CA TYR A 256 12.07 2.47 6.94
C TYR A 256 13.57 2.86 7.01
N GLN A 257 13.99 3.89 6.28
CA GLN A 257 15.37 4.39 6.30
C GLN A 257 15.66 5.12 7.61
N ARG A 258 14.69 5.91 8.11
CA ARG A 258 14.81 6.60 9.40
C ARG A 258 14.89 5.59 10.56
N GLN A 259 14.05 4.55 10.55
CA GLN A 259 14.09 3.48 11.55
C GLN A 259 15.44 2.75 11.56
N ARG A 260 15.99 2.40 10.40
CA ARG A 260 17.33 1.76 10.31
C ARG A 260 18.44 2.67 10.83
N ARG A 261 18.41 3.95 10.48
CA ARG A 261 19.38 4.94 10.98
C ARG A 261 19.32 5.09 12.50
N VAL A 262 18.12 5.18 13.08
CA VAL A 262 17.96 5.23 14.54
C VAL A 262 18.51 3.97 15.20
N ALA A 263 18.25 2.78 14.63
CA ALA A 263 18.83 1.54 15.14
C ALA A 263 20.36 1.57 15.09
N GLU A 264 20.95 1.98 13.96
CA GLU A 264 22.40 2.08 13.77
C GLU A 264 23.05 3.07 14.75
N GLU A 265 22.45 4.25 14.95
CA GLU A 265 22.91 5.28 15.89
C GLU A 265 22.79 4.87 17.37
N ASN A 266 22.03 3.80 17.67
CA ASN A 266 21.79 3.29 19.02
C ASN A 266 22.26 1.83 19.19
N ASP A 267 23.33 1.43 18.49
CA ASP A 267 23.97 0.10 18.60
C ASP A 267 22.98 -1.08 18.40
N GLY A 268 21.96 -0.89 17.57
CA GLY A 268 20.92 -1.88 17.27
C GLY A 268 19.74 -1.89 18.25
N ASP A 269 19.63 -0.94 19.18
CA ASP A 269 18.52 -0.91 20.14
C ASP A 269 17.18 -0.53 19.47
N LEU A 270 16.36 -1.54 19.19
CA LEU A 270 15.04 -1.35 18.58
C LEU A 270 14.01 -0.67 19.48
N ARG A 271 14.29 -0.47 20.77
CA ARG A 271 13.46 0.37 21.64
C ARG A 271 13.58 1.84 21.26
N ALA A 272 14.79 2.31 20.95
CA ALA A 272 15.01 3.66 20.44
C ALA A 272 14.26 3.91 19.13
N VAL A 273 14.12 2.88 18.28
CA VAL A 273 13.31 2.95 17.06
C VAL A 273 11.83 3.17 17.38
N VAL A 274 11.29 2.46 18.37
CA VAL A 274 9.90 2.66 18.82
C VAL A 274 9.73 4.05 19.42
N ASP A 275 10.64 4.51 20.28
CA ASP A 275 10.60 5.85 20.88
C ASP A 275 10.64 6.95 19.80
N ALA A 276 11.45 6.77 18.74
CA ALA A 276 11.47 7.67 17.60
C ALA A 276 10.14 7.67 16.83
N LEU A 277 9.53 6.51 16.61
CA LEU A 277 8.21 6.41 15.95
C LEU A 277 7.08 7.01 16.78
N VAL A 278 7.15 6.90 18.12
CA VAL A 278 6.25 7.62 19.03
C VAL A 278 6.43 9.12 18.89
N GLY A 279 7.68 9.59 18.86
CA GLY A 279 8.01 11.01 18.68
C GLY A 279 7.61 11.59 17.31
N GLU A 280 7.57 10.77 16.25
CA GLU A 280 7.08 11.20 14.93
C GLU A 280 5.56 11.37 14.90
N LEU A 281 4.82 10.63 15.72
CA LEU A 281 3.35 10.62 15.72
C LEU A 281 2.79 11.75 16.60
N GLU A 282 3.04 12.99 16.20
CA GLU A 282 2.39 14.17 16.78
C GLU A 282 0.96 14.29 16.22
N LEU A 283 -0.05 14.04 17.06
CA LEU A 283 -1.48 14.12 16.75
C LEU A 283 -2.06 15.52 16.97
#